data_AF-A0A2N1N5A8-F1
#
_entry.id   AF-A0A2N1N5A8-F1
#
_cell.length_a   1.000
_cell.length_b   1.000
_cell.length_c   1.000
_cell.angle_alpha   90.00
_cell.angle_beta   90.00
_cell.angle_gamma   90.00
#
_symmetry.space_group_name_H-M   'P 1'
#
loop_
_entity.id
_entity.type
_entity.pdbx_description
1 polymer ?
#
loop_
_entity_poly.entity_id
_entity_poly.type
_entity_poly.pdbx_seq_one_letter_code
_entity_poly.pdbx_strand_id
1 'polypeptide(L)'
;MVLISCQYIESIELFCDEYLSDKKALEMIVNYSHEYLCEIVVTYDYQESRLLPEELEFFFINWTSHIPQKSLSLEIIRCENDKTSL
;
A
#
# COMPACT_ATOMS: atom_id res chain seq x y z
N MET A 1 13.68 7.90 -2.38
CA MET A 1 12.63 8.92 -2.23
C MET A 1 12.11 9.28 -3.63
N VAL A 2 11.19 8.49 -4.18
CA VAL A 2 10.56 8.76 -5.49
C VAL A 2 9.20 9.44 -5.29
N LEU A 3 8.44 9.05 -4.26
CA LEU A 3 7.09 9.56 -3.98
C LEU A 3 7.01 11.07 -3.73
N ILE A 4 8.01 11.65 -3.06
CA ILE A 4 8.06 13.11 -2.78
C ILE A 4 8.11 13.94 -4.07
N SER A 5 8.76 13.41 -5.11
CA SER A 5 8.89 14.10 -6.41
C SER A 5 7.63 13.95 -7.27
N CYS A 6 6.71 13.06 -6.89
CA CYS A 6 5.52 12.73 -7.64
C CYS A 6 4.30 13.46 -7.07
N GLN A 7 4.31 14.80 -7.08
CA GLN A 7 3.43 15.69 -6.30
C GLN A 7 1.91 15.62 -6.58
N TYR A 8 1.44 14.81 -7.54
CA TYR A 8 0.03 14.73 -7.95
C TYR A 8 -0.44 13.30 -8.20
N ILE A 9 0.24 12.29 -7.65
CA ILE A 9 -0.18 10.89 -7.78
C ILE A 9 -1.39 10.65 -6.88
N GLU A 10 -2.53 10.38 -7.49
CA GLU A 10 -3.74 10.02 -6.74
C GLU A 10 -3.77 8.56 -6.32
N SER A 11 -3.08 7.69 -7.05
CA SER A 11 -3.15 6.23 -6.91
C SER A 11 -1.78 5.57 -6.97
N ILE A 12 -1.53 4.63 -6.06
CA ILE A 12 -0.31 3.81 -6.05
C ILE A 12 -0.64 2.34 -5.92
N GLU A 13 0.06 1.52 -6.68
CA GLU A 13 0.07 0.07 -6.53
C GLU A 13 1.40 -0.37 -5.90
N LEU A 14 1.31 -1.18 -4.85
CA LEU A 14 2.42 -1.77 -4.12
C LEU A 14 2.38 -3.29 -4.30
N PHE A 15 3.38 -3.84 -4.96
CA PHE A 15 3.59 -5.29 -5.00
C PHE A 15 4.45 -5.71 -3.81
N CYS A 16 3.84 -6.40 -2.83
CA CYS A 16 4.48 -6.88 -1.62
C CYS A 16 4.84 -8.37 -1.75
N ASP A 17 6.09 -8.69 -1.44
CA ASP A 17 6.70 -10.01 -1.56
C ASP A 17 7.83 -10.15 -0.52
N GLU A 18 8.72 -11.13 -0.71
CA GLU A 18 9.87 -11.38 0.16
C GLU A 18 10.82 -10.17 0.29
N TYR A 19 10.83 -9.24 -0.68
CA TYR A 19 11.69 -8.05 -0.69
C TYR A 19 11.01 -6.81 -0.11
N LEU A 20 9.69 -6.69 -0.26
CA LEU A 20 8.89 -5.59 0.27
C LEU A 20 7.78 -6.11 1.19
N SER A 21 8.07 -6.15 2.49
CA SER A 21 7.06 -6.51 3.50
C SER A 21 5.94 -5.48 3.57
N ASP A 22 4.71 -5.95 3.76
CA ASP A 22 3.49 -5.14 3.93
C ASP A 22 3.69 -3.93 4.85
N LYS A 23 4.26 -4.15 6.04
CA LYS A 23 4.60 -3.08 7.00
C LYS A 23 5.46 -1.98 6.42
N LYS A 24 6.59 -2.33 5.80
CA LYS A 24 7.52 -1.36 5.20
C LYS A 24 6.85 -0.58 4.08
N ALA A 25 5.99 -1.24 3.30
CA ALA A 25 5.26 -0.60 2.22
C ALA A 25 4.29 0.47 2.77
N LEU A 26 3.50 0.13 3.78
CA LEU A 26 2.59 1.06 4.45
C LEU A 26 3.33 2.19 5.18
N GLU A 27 4.43 1.89 5.86
CA GLU A 27 5.29 2.91 6.50
C GLU A 27 5.87 3.88 5.46
N MET A 28 6.24 3.40 4.28
CA MET A 28 6.72 4.27 3.20
C MET A 28 5.62 5.23 2.75
N ILE A 29 4.39 4.74 2.59
CA ILE A 29 3.24 5.57 2.22
C ILE A 29 3.00 6.67 3.27
N VAL A 30 2.94 6.30 4.55
CA VAL A 30 2.72 7.28 5.64
C VAL A 30 3.77 8.38 5.64
N ASN A 31 5.05 8.01 5.43
CA ASN A 31 6.16 8.95 5.56
C ASN A 31 6.41 9.82 4.31
N TYR A 32 5.95 9.39 3.14
CA TYR A 32 6.36 10.00 1.87
C TYR A 32 5.21 10.33 0.91
N SER A 33 3.96 10.05 1.29
CA SER A 33 2.80 10.48 0.53
C SER A 33 2.57 11.99 0.62
N HIS A 34 1.90 12.52 -0.40
CA HIS A 34 1.43 13.89 -0.43
C HIS A 34 -0.10 13.93 -0.34
N GLU A 35 -0.69 15.11 -0.20
CA GLU A 35 -2.14 15.33 0.01
C GLU A 35 -3.08 14.79 -1.08
N TYR A 36 -2.63 14.63 -2.33
CA TYR A 36 -3.46 14.05 -3.39
C TYR A 36 -3.52 12.52 -3.40
N LEU A 37 -2.65 11.81 -2.67
CA LEU A 37 -2.67 10.35 -2.67
C LEU A 37 -3.91 9.88 -1.90
N CYS A 38 -4.82 9.19 -2.58
CA CYS A 38 -6.07 8.73 -1.99
C CYS A 38 -6.41 7.30 -2.35
N GLU A 39 -5.71 6.68 -3.30
CA GLU A 39 -5.92 5.29 -3.68
C GLU A 39 -4.63 4.50 -3.47
N ILE A 40 -4.74 3.41 -2.71
CA ILE A 40 -3.65 2.50 -2.44
C ILE A 40 -4.12 1.10 -2.78
N VAL A 41 -3.40 0.43 -3.68
CA VAL A 41 -3.62 -0.96 -4.01
C VAL A 41 -2.41 -1.75 -3.52
N VAL A 42 -2.63 -2.75 -2.68
CA VAL A 42 -1.59 -3.67 -2.21
C VAL A 42 -1.83 -5.02 -2.85
N THR A 43 -0.91 -5.45 -3.71
CA THR A 43 -0.92 -6.76 -4.36
C THR A 43 0.17 -7.64 -3.75
N TYR A 44 -0.08 -8.94 -3.62
CA TYR A 44 0.92 -9.90 -3.14
C TYR A 44 0.81 -11.25 -3.85
N ASP A 45 1.95 -11.92 -3.97
CA ASP A 45 1.99 -13.31 -4.40
C ASP A 45 1.30 -14.20 -3.35
N TYR A 46 0.68 -15.28 -3.83
CA TYR A 46 -0.16 -16.23 -3.11
C TYR A 46 0.45 -16.74 -1.80
N GLN A 47 1.77 -16.73 -1.66
CA GLN A 47 2.46 -17.38 -0.54
C GLN A 47 2.70 -16.47 0.68
N GLU A 48 2.60 -15.14 0.58
CA GLU A 48 3.35 -14.29 1.53
C GLU A 48 2.66 -13.05 2.09
N SER A 49 1.36 -12.84 1.91
CA SER A 49 0.70 -11.73 2.62
C SER A 49 0.74 -11.99 4.13
N ARG A 50 1.40 -11.11 4.87
CA ARG A 50 1.53 -11.17 6.34
C ARG A 50 0.88 -10.00 7.03
N LEU A 51 0.21 -9.11 6.29
CA LEU A 51 -0.35 -7.88 6.80
C LEU A 51 -1.14 -8.14 8.07
N LEU A 52 -0.54 -7.72 9.19
CA LEU A 52 -1.11 -7.96 10.49
C LEU A 52 -2.17 -6.89 10.79
N PRO A 53 -3.22 -7.23 11.57
CA PRO A 53 -4.18 -6.23 12.03
C PRO A 53 -3.51 -5.02 12.70
N GLU A 54 -2.43 -5.24 13.44
CA GLU A 54 -1.67 -4.19 14.13
C GLU A 54 -0.93 -3.25 13.14
N GLU A 55 -0.51 -3.76 11.98
CA GLU A 55 0.15 -2.97 10.94
C GLU A 55 -0.86 -2.10 10.19
N LEU A 56 -2.06 -2.63 9.94
CA LEU A 56 -3.18 -1.87 9.41
C LEU A 56 -3.66 -0.78 10.38
N GLU A 57 -3.81 -1.11 11.66
CA GLU A 57 -4.18 -0.14 12.68
C GLU A 57 -3.16 0.99 12.77
N PHE A 58 -1.86 0.65 12.81
CA PHE A 58 -0.78 1.63 12.76
C PHE A 58 -0.88 2.52 11.52
N PHE A 59 -1.10 1.93 10.34
CA PHE A 59 -1.27 2.69 9.11
C PHE A 59 -2.43 3.69 9.21
N PHE A 60 -3.63 3.24 9.62
CA PHE A 60 -4.80 4.13 9.70
C PHE A 60 -4.60 5.26 10.71
N ILE A 61 -4.05 4.97 11.90
CA ILE A 61 -3.75 5.99 12.91
C ILE A 61 -2.85 7.07 12.33
N ASN A 62 -1.74 6.68 11.67
CA ASN A 62 -0.83 7.66 11.11
C ASN A 62 -1.40 8.35 9.86
N TRP A 63 -2.24 7.68 9.08
CA TRP A 63 -2.93 8.25 7.93
C TRP A 63 -3.93 9.35 8.33
N THR A 64 -4.53 9.29 9.53
CA THR A 64 -5.43 10.37 10.00
C THR A 64 -4.74 11.73 10.15
N SER A 65 -3.40 11.75 10.29
CA SER A 65 -2.63 12.99 10.33
C SER A 65 -2.41 13.61 8.94
N HIS A 66 -2.59 12.82 7.88
CA HIS A 66 -2.62 13.34 6.52
C HIS A 66 -3.93 14.09 6.30
N ILE A 67 -3.88 15.19 5.55
CA ILE A 67 -5.07 15.94 5.13
C ILE A 67 -5.30 15.61 3.65
N PRO A 68 -5.89 14.44 3.32
CA PRO A 68 -6.14 14.09 1.94
C PRO A 68 -7.29 14.94 1.40
N GLN A 69 -7.20 15.33 0.13
CA GLN A 69 -8.30 16.05 -0.53
C GLN A 69 -9.52 15.14 -0.79
N LYS A 70 -9.32 13.82 -0.73
CA LYS A 70 -10.30 12.77 -1.03
C LYS A 70 -10.31 11.71 0.07
N SER A 71 -11.38 10.92 0.13
CA SER A 71 -11.42 9.76 1.03
C SER A 71 -10.40 8.71 0.59
N LEU A 72 -9.76 8.06 1.55
CA LEU A 72 -8.82 6.97 1.26
C LEU A 72 -9.58 5.74 0.74
N SER A 73 -9.12 5.18 -0.37
CA SER A 73 -9.39 3.83 -0.85
C SER A 73 -8.18 2.95 -0.62
N LEU A 74 -8.38 1.81 0.04
CA LEU A 74 -7.36 0.79 0.25
C LEU A 74 -7.88 -0.54 -0.28
N GLU A 75 -7.23 -1.08 -1.29
CA GLU A 75 -7.54 -2.39 -1.87
C GLU A 75 -6.41 -3.36 -1.59
N ILE A 76 -6.77 -4.58 -1.18
CA ILE A 76 -5.83 -5.64 -0.82
C ILE A 76 -6.15 -6.83 -1.70
N ILE A 77 -5.26 -7.14 -2.64
CA ILE A 77 -5.47 -8.10 -3.72
C ILE A 77 -4.46 -9.24 -3.59
N ARG A 78 -4.96 -10.47 -3.55
CA ARG A 78 -4.13 -11.66 -3.69
C ARG A 78 -3.98 -12.01 -5.17
N CYS A 79 -2.76 -12.07 -5.67
CA CYS A 79 -2.51 -12.61 -7.00
C CYS A 79 -2.69 -14.12 -6.98
N GLU A 80 -3.65 -14.64 -7.75
CA GLU A 80 -3.72 -16.07 -8.06
C GLU A 80 -2.74 -16.34 -9.20
N ASN A 81 -1.67 -17.08 -8.92
CA ASN A 81 -0.88 -17.68 -9.99
C ASN A 81 -1.77 -18.75 -10.62
N ASP A 82 -2.26 -18.51 -11.84
CA ASP A 82 -2.89 -19.55 -12.67
C ASP A 82 -1.86 -20.68 -12.89
N LYS A 83 -1.86 -21.67 -11.99
CA LYS A 83 -1.19 -22.95 -12.22
C LYS A 83 -2.06 -23.82 -13.12
N THR A 84 -2.37 -23.32 -14.31
CA THR A 84 -2.99 -24.11 -15.39
C THR A 84 -2.18 -23.95 -16.66
N SER A 85 -1.00 -24.57 -16.66
CA SER A 85 -0.30 -25.02 -17.88
C SER A 85 0.78 -26.02 -17.46
N LEU A 86 0.40 -27.29 -17.32
CA LEU A 86 1.28 -28.46 -17.33
C LEU A 86 0.59 -29.54 -18.17
#